data_AF-A0A9E3CTA2-F1
#
_entry.id   AF-A0A9E3CTA2-F1
#
_cell.length_a   1.000
_cell.length_b   1.000
_cell.length_c   1.000
_cell.angle_alpha   90.00
_cell.angle_beta   90.00
_cell.angle_gamma   90.00
#
_symmetry.space_group_name_H-M   'P 1'
#
loop_
_entity.id
_entity.type
_entity.pdbx_description
1 polymer ?
#
loop_
_entity_poly.entity_id
_entity_poly.type
_entity_poly.pdbx_seq_one_letter_code
_entity_poly.pdbx_strand_id
1 'polypeptide(L)'
;MGTTGKQQLTQQQRQAAARSSQPPQQQEKPLDTRALRADTFEASKAYLRHVTRERPYAKLAFANPYNLSLLGGGLLAAGLTLSPLLAIVVICLEILWLVYSPGSKALRRLLWDPQFDNQERLEAESARAARLQVLDASDRERVNNLVARQQEINQLAGQNPSFTGELLRTELAKTDRLVESFIDMAVTCARYEQYLESVNLAAVEHDRGRWERIAQRGEAGDPQAEIARKNLGVIMKRLDKLKEIQRYLMVARGQLDLIENSFQLIADQIVTMQSPQELTGQLDELIDGVESIKQTAADTERLLNPLGAREFEL
;
A
#
# COMPACT_ATOMS: atom_id res chain seq x y z
N MET A 1 3.50 78.84 18.13
CA MET A 1 2.39 77.86 18.01
C MET A 1 2.75 76.91 16.87
N GLY A 2 3.17 75.67 17.15
CA GLY A 2 3.83 74.81 16.15
C GLY A 2 3.88 73.32 16.49
N THR A 3 2.77 72.73 16.91
CA THR A 3 2.73 71.31 17.34
C THR A 3 1.66 70.46 16.64
N THR A 4 0.95 70.95 15.62
CA THR A 4 -0.14 70.18 14.98
C THR A 4 0.30 69.46 13.68
N GLY A 5 1.41 69.84 13.05
CA GLY A 5 1.82 69.28 11.75
C GLY A 5 2.53 67.92 11.79
N LYS A 6 3.14 67.52 12.91
CA LYS A 6 3.92 66.25 13.00
C LYS A 6 3.07 65.00 13.30
N GLN A 7 1.82 65.16 13.72
CA GLN A 7 0.93 64.02 13.99
C GLN A 7 0.22 63.49 12.74
N GLN A 8 -0.03 64.33 11.74
CA GLN A 8 -0.77 63.92 10.53
C GLN A 8 0.11 63.10 9.55
N LEU A 9 1.41 63.41 9.44
CA LEU A 9 2.34 62.66 8.58
C LEU A 9 2.57 61.21 9.06
N THR A 10 2.56 60.98 10.37
CA THR A 10 2.74 59.64 10.95
C THR A 10 1.50 58.76 10.80
N GLN A 11 0.31 59.36 10.74
CA GLN A 11 -0.95 58.63 10.58
C GLN A 11 -1.18 58.22 9.11
N GLN A 12 -0.78 59.07 8.16
CA GLN A 12 -0.90 58.79 6.72
C GLN A 12 0.08 57.70 6.27
N GLN A 13 1.29 57.65 6.85
CA GLN A 13 2.25 56.56 6.59
C GLN A 13 1.81 55.21 7.18
N ARG A 14 1.08 55.21 8.31
CA ARG A 14 0.52 53.97 8.88
C ARG A 14 -0.66 53.43 8.07
N GLN A 15 -1.45 54.30 7.42
CA GLN A 15 -2.54 53.87 6.54
C GLN A 15 -2.05 53.37 5.17
N ALA A 16 -0.91 53.88 4.68
CA ALA A 16 -0.28 53.36 3.46
C ALA A 16 0.34 51.97 3.67
N ALA A 17 0.96 51.71 4.83
CA ALA A 17 1.55 50.41 5.16
C ALA A 17 0.51 49.31 5.46
N ALA A 18 -0.74 49.68 5.76
CA ALA A 18 -1.82 48.73 6.02
C ALA A 18 -2.51 48.21 4.73
N ARG A 19 -2.25 48.83 3.57
CA ARG A 19 -2.82 48.41 2.27
C ARG A 19 -1.92 47.44 1.48
N SER A 20 -0.67 47.24 1.89
CA SER A 20 0.32 46.40 1.19
C SER A 20 0.42 44.96 1.73
N SER A 21 -0.49 44.55 2.62
CA SER A 21 -0.44 43.25 3.32
C SER A 21 -1.63 42.35 2.95
N GLN A 22 -2.00 42.30 1.67
CA GLN A 22 -2.88 41.26 1.15
C GLN A 22 -2.02 40.24 0.39
N PRO A 23 -1.81 39.03 0.93
CA PRO A 23 -1.18 37.95 0.17
C PRO A 23 -2.07 37.56 -1.02
N PRO A 24 -1.49 37.10 -2.14
CA PRO A 24 -2.25 36.72 -3.32
C PRO A 24 -3.24 35.61 -2.96
N GLN A 25 -4.53 35.85 -3.22
CA GLN A 25 -5.57 34.82 -3.16
C GLN A 25 -5.26 33.77 -4.24
N GLN A 26 -4.45 32.77 -3.90
CA GLN A 26 -4.40 31.52 -4.66
C GLN A 26 -5.73 30.81 -4.43
N GLN A 27 -6.48 30.71 -5.50
CA GLN A 27 -7.74 30.01 -5.61
C GLN A 27 -7.44 28.51 -5.53
N GLU A 28 -7.21 28.00 -4.32
CA GLU A 28 -7.02 26.57 -4.10
C GLU A 28 -8.37 25.86 -4.25
N LYS A 29 -8.48 25.12 -5.34
CA LYS A 29 -9.53 24.15 -5.61
C LYS A 29 -9.67 23.24 -4.38
N PRO A 30 -10.86 23.15 -3.74
CA PRO A 30 -11.01 22.37 -2.52
C PRO A 30 -10.62 20.92 -2.80
N LEU A 31 -9.53 20.46 -2.16
CA LEU A 31 -9.14 19.07 -2.19
C LEU A 31 -10.16 18.32 -1.33
N ASP A 32 -10.93 17.44 -1.99
CA ASP A 32 -12.04 16.73 -1.37
C ASP A 32 -11.53 15.71 -0.35
N THR A 33 -11.41 16.15 0.91
CA THR A 33 -11.00 15.34 2.06
C THR A 33 -12.00 14.22 2.40
N ARG A 34 -13.17 14.18 1.74
CA ARG A 34 -14.08 13.02 1.80
C ARG A 34 -13.51 11.82 1.07
N ALA A 35 -12.71 12.01 0.01
CA ALA A 35 -12.13 10.91 -0.77
C ALA A 35 -11.17 10.05 0.08
N LEU A 36 -10.22 10.65 0.80
CA LEU A 36 -9.26 9.91 1.65
C LEU A 36 -9.91 9.20 2.85
N ARG A 37 -10.99 9.77 3.42
CA ARG A 37 -11.72 9.15 4.54
C ARG A 37 -12.64 8.03 4.05
N ALA A 38 -13.18 8.17 2.83
CA ALA A 38 -13.89 7.09 2.17
C ALA A 38 -12.95 5.92 1.88
N ASP A 39 -11.71 6.16 1.44
CA ASP A 39 -10.75 5.09 1.09
C ASP A 39 -10.36 4.18 2.25
N THR A 40 -10.27 4.71 3.48
CA THR A 40 -9.91 3.90 4.67
C THR A 40 -11.09 3.09 5.22
N PHE A 41 -12.32 3.62 5.11
CA PHE A 41 -13.54 2.91 5.48
C PHE A 41 -13.98 1.93 4.38
N GLU A 42 -13.74 2.25 3.11
CA GLU A 42 -13.85 1.35 1.96
C GLU A 42 -12.82 0.23 2.07
N ALA A 43 -11.56 0.51 2.43
CA ALA A 43 -10.53 -0.51 2.61
C ALA A 43 -10.85 -1.48 3.76
N SER A 44 -11.36 -0.98 4.89
CA SER A 44 -11.78 -1.85 6.01
C SER A 44 -13.04 -2.65 5.69
N LYS A 45 -14.00 -2.07 4.96
CA LYS A 45 -15.20 -2.76 4.47
C LYS A 45 -14.87 -3.74 3.34
N ALA A 46 -13.88 -3.45 2.50
CA ALA A 46 -13.35 -4.35 1.49
C ALA A 46 -12.61 -5.52 2.13
N TYR A 47 -11.81 -5.27 3.17
CA TYR A 47 -11.17 -6.31 3.99
C TYR A 47 -12.21 -7.21 4.68
N LEU A 48 -13.24 -6.63 5.30
CA LEU A 48 -14.35 -7.37 5.91
C LEU A 48 -15.16 -8.16 4.86
N ARG A 49 -15.35 -7.63 3.65
CA ARG A 49 -15.94 -8.36 2.52
C ARG A 49 -15.04 -9.48 2.00
N HIS A 50 -13.72 -9.33 2.02
CA HIS A 50 -12.77 -10.39 1.66
C HIS A 50 -12.81 -11.54 2.69
N VAL A 51 -12.89 -11.23 3.98
CA VAL A 51 -12.99 -12.22 5.06
C VAL A 51 -14.34 -12.95 5.08
N THR A 52 -15.41 -12.33 4.56
CA THR A 52 -16.77 -12.91 4.51
C THR A 52 -17.24 -13.30 3.11
N ARG A 53 -16.35 -13.34 2.11
CA ARG A 53 -16.68 -13.77 0.75
C ARG A 53 -16.85 -15.29 0.72
N GLU A 54 -17.99 -15.77 1.21
CA GLU A 54 -18.44 -17.12 0.87
C GLU A 54 -18.47 -17.23 -0.66
N ARG A 55 -17.58 -18.05 -1.24
CA ARG A 55 -17.51 -18.30 -2.69
C ARG A 55 -18.93 -18.62 -3.18
N PRO A 56 -19.61 -17.74 -3.94
CA PRO A 56 -21.05 -17.85 -4.17
C PRO A 56 -21.32 -18.85 -5.31
N TYR A 57 -21.04 -20.13 -5.06
CA TYR A 57 -21.18 -21.21 -6.03
C TYR A 57 -22.61 -21.33 -6.59
N ALA A 58 -23.63 -20.99 -5.79
CA ALA A 58 -25.02 -21.00 -6.23
C ALA A 58 -25.33 -19.93 -7.29
N LYS A 59 -24.71 -18.74 -7.18
CA LYS A 59 -24.88 -17.67 -8.19
C LYS A 59 -24.19 -18.04 -9.50
N LEU A 60 -23.04 -18.70 -9.42
CA LEU A 60 -22.29 -19.19 -10.59
C LEU A 60 -22.98 -20.37 -11.29
N ALA A 61 -23.62 -21.26 -10.54
CA ALA A 61 -24.40 -22.36 -11.11
C ALA A 61 -25.53 -21.84 -12.02
N PHE A 62 -26.19 -20.75 -11.60
CA PHE A 62 -27.24 -20.09 -12.39
C PHE A 62 -26.67 -19.29 -13.58
N ALA A 63 -25.56 -18.59 -13.39
CA ALA A 63 -24.93 -17.76 -14.41
C ALA A 63 -24.10 -18.53 -15.45
N ASN A 64 -24.06 -19.87 -15.36
CA ASN A 64 -23.30 -20.70 -16.30
C ASN A 64 -23.92 -20.61 -17.73
N PRO A 65 -23.13 -20.27 -18.77
CA PRO A 65 -23.60 -20.14 -20.16
C PRO A 65 -24.37 -21.37 -20.69
N TYR A 66 -24.01 -22.57 -20.24
CA TYR A 66 -24.69 -23.81 -20.64
C TYR A 66 -26.08 -23.94 -20.03
N ASN A 67 -26.26 -23.45 -18.80
CA ASN A 67 -27.54 -23.49 -18.11
C ASN A 67 -28.51 -22.44 -18.70
N LEU A 68 -28.01 -21.24 -18.95
CA LEU A 68 -28.76 -20.16 -19.59
C LEU A 68 -29.17 -20.51 -21.04
N SER A 69 -28.31 -21.19 -21.79
CA SER A 69 -28.63 -21.63 -23.15
C SER A 69 -29.59 -22.82 -23.17
N LEU A 70 -29.49 -23.76 -22.22
CA LEU A 70 -30.45 -24.86 -22.06
C LEU A 70 -31.83 -24.35 -21.65
N LEU A 71 -31.89 -23.46 -20.65
CA LEU A 71 -33.14 -22.90 -20.16
C LEU A 71 -33.78 -21.97 -21.20
N GLY A 72 -32.99 -21.07 -21.81
CA GLY A 72 -33.45 -20.18 -22.86
C GLY A 72 -33.90 -20.95 -24.11
N GLY A 73 -33.10 -21.91 -24.57
CA GLY A 73 -33.45 -22.77 -25.71
C GLY A 73 -34.66 -23.67 -25.44
N GLY A 74 -34.77 -24.22 -24.24
CA GLY A 74 -35.88 -25.06 -23.81
C GLY A 74 -37.20 -24.31 -23.69
N LEU A 75 -37.18 -23.09 -23.14
CA LEU A 75 -38.36 -22.22 -23.07
C LEU A 75 -38.78 -21.71 -24.46
N LEU A 76 -37.82 -21.35 -25.32
CA LEU A 76 -38.12 -20.98 -26.72
C LEU A 76 -38.74 -22.15 -27.48
N ALA A 77 -38.19 -23.36 -27.34
CA ALA A 77 -38.74 -24.56 -27.95
C ALA A 77 -40.15 -24.87 -27.45
N ALA A 78 -40.41 -24.72 -26.15
CA ALA A 78 -41.73 -24.91 -25.56
C ALA A 78 -42.75 -23.87 -26.05
N GLY A 79 -42.33 -22.61 -26.21
CA GLY A 79 -43.16 -21.54 -26.77
C GLY A 79 -43.51 -21.77 -28.24
N LEU A 80 -42.53 -22.19 -29.05
CA LEU A 80 -42.73 -22.49 -30.47
C LEU A 80 -43.62 -23.73 -30.70
N THR A 81 -43.51 -24.73 -29.83
CA THR A 81 -44.33 -25.95 -29.92
C THR A 81 -45.67 -25.85 -29.18
N LEU A 82 -45.95 -24.72 -28.50
CA LEU A 82 -47.13 -24.54 -27.63
C LEU A 82 -47.32 -25.68 -26.61
N SER A 83 -46.24 -26.37 -26.24
CA SER A 83 -46.29 -27.54 -25.38
C SER A 83 -45.90 -27.18 -23.94
N PRO A 84 -46.86 -27.06 -23.01
CA PRO A 84 -46.56 -26.71 -21.61
C PRO A 84 -45.76 -27.81 -20.90
N LEU A 85 -45.82 -29.06 -21.37
CA LEU A 85 -45.06 -30.18 -20.82
C LEU A 85 -43.54 -29.98 -20.99
N LEU A 86 -43.09 -29.44 -22.12
CA LEU A 86 -41.67 -29.17 -22.35
C LEU A 86 -41.14 -28.08 -21.40
N ALA A 87 -41.93 -27.03 -21.18
CA ALA A 87 -41.57 -25.98 -20.23
C ALA A 87 -41.42 -26.53 -18.80
N ILE A 88 -42.34 -27.40 -18.37
CA ILE A 88 -42.28 -28.04 -17.04
C ILE A 88 -41.03 -28.90 -16.91
N VAL A 89 -40.68 -29.70 -17.92
CA VAL A 89 -39.49 -30.56 -17.90
C VAL A 89 -38.20 -29.74 -17.80
N VAL A 90 -38.10 -28.65 -18.57
CA VAL A 90 -36.94 -27.74 -18.54
C VAL A 90 -36.80 -27.07 -17.16
N ILE A 91 -37.91 -26.60 -16.57
CA ILE A 91 -37.92 -26.00 -15.24
C ILE A 91 -37.54 -27.03 -14.16
N CYS A 92 -38.02 -28.28 -14.25
CA CYS A 92 -37.67 -29.34 -13.31
C CYS A 92 -36.18 -29.73 -13.40
N LEU A 93 -35.63 -29.80 -14.62
CA LEU A 93 -34.20 -30.05 -14.85
C LEU A 93 -33.33 -28.93 -14.28
N GLU A 94 -33.76 -27.67 -14.47
CA GLU A 94 -33.11 -26.50 -13.91
C GLU A 94 -33.07 -26.54 -12.37
N ILE A 95 -34.21 -26.82 -11.73
CA ILE A 95 -34.30 -26.93 -10.27
C ILE A 95 -33.41 -28.07 -9.76
N LEU A 96 -33.43 -29.22 -10.42
CA LEU A 96 -32.59 -30.37 -10.07
C LEU A 96 -31.10 -30.04 -10.18
N TRP A 97 -30.71 -29.33 -11.25
CA TRP A 97 -29.35 -28.83 -11.42
C TRP A 97 -28.97 -27.86 -10.31
N LEU A 98 -29.79 -26.85 -10.01
CA LEU A 98 -29.50 -25.85 -8.97
C LEU A 98 -29.40 -26.42 -7.56
N VAL A 99 -30.09 -27.52 -7.26
CA VAL A 99 -30.01 -28.20 -5.95
C VAL A 99 -28.75 -29.07 -5.86
N TYR A 100 -28.36 -29.75 -6.94
CA TYR A 100 -27.25 -30.72 -6.91
C TYR A 100 -25.88 -30.09 -7.23
N SER A 101 -25.85 -29.13 -8.16
CA SER A 101 -24.68 -28.38 -8.61
C SER A 101 -23.85 -27.80 -7.45
N PRO A 102 -24.42 -27.00 -6.52
CA PRO A 102 -23.66 -26.45 -5.41
C PRO A 102 -23.19 -27.54 -4.44
N GLY A 103 -23.83 -28.70 -4.30
CA GLY A 103 -23.42 -29.74 -3.35
C GLY A 103 -22.17 -30.55 -3.74
N SER A 104 -21.79 -30.53 -5.02
CA SER A 104 -20.78 -31.44 -5.55
C SER A 104 -19.33 -30.89 -5.42
N LYS A 105 -18.52 -31.50 -4.54
CA LYS A 105 -17.12 -31.10 -4.32
C LYS A 105 -16.23 -31.27 -5.55
N ALA A 106 -16.52 -32.25 -6.41
CA ALA A 106 -15.76 -32.50 -7.64
C ALA A 106 -15.98 -31.40 -8.69
N LEU A 107 -17.23 -30.94 -8.86
CA LEU A 107 -17.58 -29.89 -9.82
C LEU A 107 -17.02 -28.53 -9.37
N ARG A 108 -17.06 -28.25 -8.06
CA ARG A 108 -16.42 -27.05 -7.48
C ARG A 108 -14.93 -27.00 -7.80
N ARG A 109 -14.20 -28.10 -7.58
CA ARG A 109 -12.75 -28.18 -7.84
C ARG A 109 -12.36 -28.13 -9.31
N LEU A 110 -13.20 -28.66 -10.20
CA LEU A 110 -12.85 -28.77 -11.62
C LEU A 110 -13.24 -27.52 -12.43
N LEU A 111 -14.40 -26.93 -12.14
CA LEU A 111 -14.97 -25.84 -12.95
C LEU A 111 -14.84 -24.46 -12.33
N TRP A 112 -14.91 -24.34 -10.99
CA TRP A 112 -15.01 -23.02 -10.34
C TRP A 112 -13.76 -22.63 -9.55
N ASP A 113 -13.12 -23.55 -8.82
CA ASP A 113 -11.88 -23.27 -8.10
C ASP A 113 -10.77 -22.70 -9.02
N PRO A 114 -10.54 -23.21 -10.26
CA PRO A 114 -9.55 -22.63 -11.15
C PRO A 114 -9.88 -21.20 -11.59
N GLN A 115 -11.17 -20.87 -11.73
CA GLN A 115 -11.60 -19.53 -12.12
C GLN A 115 -11.43 -18.53 -10.98
N PHE A 116 -11.79 -18.92 -9.76
CA PHE A 116 -11.58 -18.08 -8.57
C PHE A 116 -10.09 -17.88 -8.30
N ASP A 117 -9.29 -18.95 -8.36
CA ASP A 117 -7.86 -18.85 -8.14
C ASP A 117 -7.20 -17.97 -9.22
N ASN A 118 -7.64 -18.07 -10.49
CA ASN A 118 -7.17 -17.17 -11.56
C ASN A 118 -7.61 -15.72 -11.34
N GLN A 119 -8.84 -15.49 -10.87
CA GLN A 119 -9.35 -14.13 -10.63
C GLN A 119 -8.66 -13.48 -9.42
N GLU A 120 -8.46 -14.22 -8.33
CA GLU A 120 -7.67 -13.76 -7.18
C GLU A 120 -6.22 -13.48 -7.59
N ARG A 121 -5.63 -14.30 -8.47
CA ARG A 121 -4.30 -14.05 -9.04
C ARG A 121 -4.25 -12.77 -9.87
N LEU A 122 -5.21 -12.56 -10.76
CA LEU A 122 -5.30 -11.34 -11.57
C LEU A 122 -5.52 -10.09 -10.70
N GLU A 123 -6.36 -10.19 -9.67
CA GLU A 123 -6.55 -9.12 -8.70
C GLU A 123 -5.23 -8.82 -7.96
N ALA A 124 -4.52 -9.85 -7.48
CA ALA A 124 -3.22 -9.70 -6.84
C ALA A 124 -2.16 -9.10 -7.78
N GLU A 125 -2.11 -9.55 -9.04
CA GLU A 125 -1.21 -9.00 -10.08
C GLU A 125 -1.54 -7.54 -10.39
N SER A 126 -2.82 -7.19 -10.50
CA SER A 126 -3.25 -5.81 -10.73
C SER A 126 -2.91 -4.90 -9.55
N ALA A 127 -3.07 -5.39 -8.32
CA ALA A 127 -2.70 -4.68 -7.10
C ALA A 127 -1.18 -4.46 -7.02
N ARG A 128 -0.38 -5.48 -7.38
CA ARG A 128 1.08 -5.36 -7.50
C ARG A 128 1.46 -4.35 -8.59
N ALA A 129 0.84 -4.41 -9.76
CA ALA A 129 1.09 -3.47 -10.85
C ALA A 129 0.77 -2.03 -10.45
N ALA A 130 -0.32 -1.81 -9.68
CA ALA A 130 -0.65 -0.50 -9.14
C ALA A 130 0.42 0.02 -8.16
N ARG A 131 0.95 -0.85 -7.28
CA ARG A 131 2.07 -0.48 -6.38
C ARG A 131 3.33 -0.10 -7.17
N LEU A 132 3.64 -0.82 -8.25
CA LEU A 132 4.80 -0.55 -9.10
C LEU A 132 4.72 0.77 -9.88
N GLN A 133 3.53 1.34 -10.07
CA GLN A 133 3.38 2.66 -10.69
C GLN A 133 3.84 3.79 -9.77
N VAL A 134 3.82 3.59 -8.45
CA VAL A 134 4.31 4.58 -7.47
C VAL A 134 5.84 4.64 -7.45
N LEU A 135 6.51 3.54 -7.83
CA LEU A 135 7.96 3.47 -7.87
C LEU A 135 8.53 4.29 -9.04
N ASP A 136 9.68 4.89 -8.79
CA ASP A 136 10.53 5.47 -9.82
C ASP A 136 11.04 4.40 -10.81
N ALA A 137 11.49 4.82 -11.99
CA ALA A 137 11.96 3.93 -13.05
C ALA A 137 13.09 2.99 -12.56
N SER A 138 14.02 3.50 -11.75
CA SER A 138 15.12 2.71 -11.18
C SER A 138 14.60 1.59 -10.25
N ASP A 139 13.72 1.92 -9.30
CA ASP A 139 13.19 0.93 -8.36
C ASP A 139 12.28 -0.09 -9.04
N ARG A 140 11.56 0.33 -10.09
CA ARG A 140 10.74 -0.57 -10.90
C ARG A 140 11.59 -1.58 -11.66
N GLU A 141 12.72 -1.15 -12.21
CA GLU A 141 13.68 -2.05 -12.88
C GLU A 141 14.27 -3.06 -11.90
N ARG A 142 14.65 -2.62 -10.70
CA ARG A 142 15.12 -3.51 -9.61
C ARG A 142 14.12 -4.60 -9.26
N VAL A 143 12.84 -4.24 -9.06
CA VAL A 143 11.78 -5.23 -8.81
C VAL A 143 11.64 -6.19 -9.97
N ASN A 144 11.62 -5.69 -11.22
CA ASN A 144 11.48 -6.54 -12.40
C ASN A 144 12.64 -7.53 -12.51
N ASN A 145 13.87 -7.09 -12.24
CA ASN A 145 15.05 -7.94 -12.19
C ASN A 145 14.91 -9.01 -11.10
N LEU A 146 14.48 -8.65 -9.90
CA LEU A 146 14.28 -9.62 -8.80
C LEU A 146 13.22 -10.68 -9.15
N VAL A 147 12.10 -10.27 -9.75
CA VAL A 147 11.04 -11.19 -10.21
C VAL A 147 11.55 -12.10 -11.32
N ALA A 148 12.32 -11.57 -12.28
CA ALA A 148 12.92 -12.37 -13.34
C ALA A 148 13.90 -13.41 -12.77
N ARG A 149 14.72 -13.02 -11.79
CA ARG A 149 15.65 -13.94 -11.08
C ARG A 149 14.90 -15.03 -10.34
N GLN A 150 13.81 -14.70 -9.66
CA GLN A 150 12.97 -15.69 -9.01
C GLN A 150 12.43 -16.74 -10.00
N GLN A 151 11.98 -16.30 -11.17
CA GLN A 151 11.49 -17.20 -12.22
C GLN A 151 12.61 -18.09 -12.77
N GLU A 152 13.81 -17.54 -12.95
CA GLU A 152 15.01 -18.28 -13.35
C GLU A 152 15.38 -19.36 -12.33
N ILE A 153 15.45 -19.00 -11.05
CA ILE A 153 15.68 -19.91 -9.92
C ILE A 153 14.68 -21.08 -9.94
N ASN A 154 13.39 -20.78 -10.11
CA ASN A 154 12.33 -21.79 -10.18
C ASN A 154 12.49 -22.73 -11.39
N GLN A 155 12.91 -22.20 -12.54
CA GLN A 155 13.19 -23.01 -13.74
C GLN A 155 14.41 -23.91 -13.53
N LEU A 156 15.51 -23.39 -12.99
CA LEU A 156 16.73 -24.14 -12.70
C LEU A 156 16.49 -25.27 -11.70
N ALA A 157 15.67 -25.01 -10.68
CA ALA A 157 15.25 -26.02 -9.72
C ALA A 157 14.41 -27.13 -10.38
N GLY A 158 13.49 -26.77 -11.29
CA GLY A 158 12.67 -27.74 -12.03
C GLY A 158 13.44 -28.63 -13.00
N GLN A 159 14.54 -28.13 -13.56
CA GLN A 159 15.42 -28.89 -14.46
C GLN A 159 16.31 -29.91 -13.73
N ASN A 160 16.47 -29.78 -12.40
CA ASN A 160 17.34 -30.64 -11.59
C ASN A 160 16.55 -31.37 -10.47
N PRO A 161 15.80 -32.45 -10.79
CA PRO A 161 15.00 -33.21 -9.82
C PRO A 161 15.80 -33.82 -8.66
N SER A 162 17.08 -34.13 -8.90
CA SER A 162 18.00 -34.67 -7.90
C SER A 162 18.36 -33.65 -6.81
N PHE A 163 18.23 -32.35 -7.11
CA PHE A 163 18.52 -31.25 -6.20
C PHE A 163 17.26 -30.70 -5.51
N THR A 164 16.08 -30.83 -6.14
CA THR A 164 14.78 -30.40 -5.63
C THR A 164 14.17 -31.34 -4.60
N GLY A 165 14.88 -31.56 -3.50
CA GLY A 165 14.30 -32.17 -2.30
C GLY A 165 13.18 -31.31 -1.69
N GLU A 166 12.42 -31.88 -0.76
CA GLU A 166 11.34 -31.18 -0.03
C GLU A 166 11.82 -29.89 0.67
N LEU A 167 13.08 -29.88 1.12
CA LEU A 167 13.70 -28.72 1.75
C LEU A 167 13.83 -27.55 0.76
N LEU A 168 14.37 -27.79 -0.45
CA LEU A 168 14.54 -26.72 -1.44
C LEU A 168 13.20 -26.15 -1.88
N ARG A 169 12.15 -26.98 -2.02
CA ARG A 169 10.79 -26.49 -2.32
C ARG A 169 10.27 -25.52 -1.27
N THR A 170 10.57 -25.80 0.01
CA THR A 170 10.20 -24.92 1.12
C THR A 170 10.97 -23.60 1.03
N GLU A 171 12.26 -23.63 0.72
CA GLU A 171 13.07 -22.42 0.53
C GLU A 171 12.64 -21.60 -0.69
N LEU A 172 12.31 -22.24 -1.81
CA LEU A 172 11.76 -21.57 -2.99
C LEU A 172 10.45 -20.85 -2.67
N ALA A 173 9.58 -21.44 -1.85
CA ALA A 173 8.36 -20.77 -1.38
C ALA A 173 8.65 -19.56 -0.47
N LYS A 174 9.79 -19.53 0.24
CA LYS A 174 10.23 -18.35 1.00
C LYS A 174 10.69 -17.22 0.07
N THR A 175 11.27 -17.53 -1.08
CA THR A 175 11.64 -16.51 -2.07
C THR A 175 10.43 -15.69 -2.55
N ASP A 176 9.24 -16.32 -2.69
CA ASP A 176 7.99 -15.61 -3.00
C ASP A 176 7.66 -14.54 -1.95
N ARG A 177 7.82 -14.89 -0.68
CA ARG A 177 7.57 -13.96 0.43
C ARG A 177 8.58 -12.82 0.44
N LEU A 178 9.84 -13.11 0.14
CA LEU A 178 10.89 -12.08 0.05
C LEU A 178 10.63 -11.09 -1.08
N VAL A 179 10.16 -11.55 -2.25
CA VAL A 179 9.79 -10.66 -3.36
C VAL A 179 8.66 -9.70 -2.95
N GLU A 180 7.61 -10.21 -2.29
CA GLU A 180 6.52 -9.35 -1.80
C GLU A 180 7.04 -8.33 -0.77
N SER A 181 7.86 -8.78 0.18
CA SER A 181 8.46 -7.89 1.19
C SER A 181 9.40 -6.84 0.58
N PHE A 182 10.14 -7.21 -0.47
CA PHE A 182 10.97 -6.29 -1.25
C PHE A 182 10.12 -5.19 -1.89
N ILE A 183 9.02 -5.57 -2.55
CA ILE A 183 8.10 -4.61 -3.19
C ILE A 183 7.52 -3.65 -2.14
N ASP A 184 7.02 -4.17 -1.01
CA ASP A 184 6.45 -3.34 0.06
C ASP A 184 7.47 -2.35 0.62
N MET A 185 8.71 -2.80 0.83
CA MET A 185 9.79 -1.95 1.35
C MET A 185 10.22 -0.91 0.31
N ALA A 186 10.33 -1.26 -0.97
CA ALA A 186 10.62 -0.33 -2.05
C ALA A 186 9.53 0.76 -2.18
N VAL A 187 8.24 0.40 -2.10
CA VAL A 187 7.13 1.38 -2.07
C VAL A 187 7.26 2.31 -0.86
N THR A 188 7.59 1.77 0.31
CA THR A 188 7.74 2.57 1.54
C THR A 188 8.92 3.54 1.43
N CYS A 189 10.05 3.09 0.87
CA CYS A 189 11.20 3.94 0.58
C CYS A 189 10.83 5.09 -0.36
N ALA A 190 10.17 4.80 -1.49
CA ALA A 190 9.74 5.81 -2.44
C ALA A 190 8.82 6.87 -1.80
N ARG A 191 7.85 6.44 -0.97
CA ARG A 191 6.97 7.35 -0.22
C ARG A 191 7.74 8.26 0.73
N TYR A 192 8.71 7.72 1.46
CA TYR A 192 9.51 8.49 2.42
C TYR A 192 10.50 9.43 1.73
N GLU A 193 11.08 9.04 0.60
CA GLU A 193 11.89 9.92 -0.24
C GLU A 193 11.06 11.11 -0.76
N GLN A 194 9.87 10.85 -1.29
CA GLN A 194 8.94 11.89 -1.72
C GLN A 194 8.54 12.82 -0.56
N TYR A 195 8.30 12.28 0.64
CA TYR A 195 8.02 13.09 1.81
C TYR A 195 9.20 13.98 2.18
N LEU A 196 10.42 13.45 2.21
CA LEU A 196 11.62 14.22 2.51
C LEU A 196 11.87 15.33 1.48
N GLU A 197 11.60 15.07 0.20
CA GLU A 197 11.70 16.08 -0.86
C GLU A 197 10.68 17.22 -0.68
N SER A 198 9.47 16.89 -0.22
CA SER A 198 8.43 17.90 0.05
C SER A 198 8.73 18.79 1.27
N VAL A 199 9.62 18.36 2.18
CA VAL A 199 9.90 19.07 3.43
C VAL A 199 11.14 19.96 3.30
N ASN A 200 10.95 21.27 3.50
CA ASN A 200 12.06 22.21 3.60
C ASN A 200 12.72 22.16 4.99
N LEU A 201 13.78 21.36 5.14
CA LEU A 201 14.52 21.22 6.40
C LEU A 201 15.07 22.56 6.93
N ALA A 202 15.55 23.43 6.05
CA ALA A 202 16.11 24.73 6.45
C ALA A 202 15.04 25.65 7.07
N ALA A 203 13.81 25.61 6.56
CA ALA A 203 12.70 26.36 7.12
C ALA A 203 12.32 25.85 8.52
N VAL A 204 12.28 24.53 8.72
CA VAL A 204 11.98 23.90 10.02
C VAL A 204 13.07 24.26 11.05
N GLU A 205 14.33 24.24 10.64
CA GLU A 205 15.46 24.59 11.50
C GLU A 205 15.47 26.09 11.86
N HIS A 206 15.15 26.96 10.91
CA HIS A 206 14.98 28.39 11.17
C HIS A 206 13.83 28.65 12.16
N ASP A 207 12.70 27.96 12.00
CA ASP A 207 11.56 28.05 12.90
C ASP A 207 11.91 27.58 14.32
N ARG A 208 12.72 26.51 14.44
CA ARG A 208 13.28 26.07 15.74
C ARG A 208 14.02 27.22 16.42
N GLY A 209 14.97 27.84 15.73
CA GLY A 209 15.76 28.95 16.28
C GLY A 209 14.93 30.21 16.59
N ARG A 210 13.83 30.45 15.86
CA ARG A 210 12.90 31.55 16.16
C ARG A 210 12.13 31.29 17.46
N TRP A 211 11.50 30.12 17.59
CA TRP A 211 10.70 29.77 18.76
C TRP A 211 11.55 29.55 20.01
N GLU A 212 12.76 29.02 19.87
CA GLU A 212 13.74 28.89 20.96
C GLU A 212 14.10 30.24 21.57
N ARG A 213 14.39 31.25 20.74
CA ARG A 213 14.67 32.61 21.21
C ARG A 213 13.49 33.25 21.94
N ILE A 214 12.26 33.03 21.46
CA ILE A 214 11.05 33.56 22.12
C ILE A 214 10.82 32.84 23.46
N ALA A 215 10.98 31.52 23.50
CA ALA A 215 10.81 30.72 24.69
C ALA A 215 11.84 31.03 25.80
N GLN A 216 13.07 31.39 25.42
CA GLN A 216 14.16 31.77 26.34
C GLN A 216 14.05 33.21 26.86
N ARG A 217 13.49 34.13 26.06
CA ARG A 217 13.33 35.54 26.45
C ARG A 217 12.14 35.78 27.37
N GLY A 218 11.10 34.94 27.28
CA GLY A 218 9.89 35.10 28.06
C GLY A 218 10.05 34.62 29.51
N GLU A 219 9.56 35.43 30.45
CA GLU A 219 9.54 35.11 31.87
C GLU A 219 8.52 34.01 32.22
N ALA A 220 8.63 33.42 33.41
CA ALA A 220 7.68 32.41 33.87
C ALA A 220 6.28 33.02 34.06
N GLY A 221 5.28 32.46 33.35
CA GLY A 221 3.90 32.93 33.39
C GLY A 221 3.47 33.83 32.22
N ASP A 222 4.38 34.16 31.28
CA ASP A 222 4.01 34.83 30.03
C ASP A 222 3.31 33.85 29.06
N PRO A 223 2.04 34.08 28.68
CA PRO A 223 1.32 33.24 27.73
C PRO A 223 2.06 33.05 26.39
N GLN A 224 2.80 34.08 25.94
CA GLN A 224 3.55 34.00 24.68
C GLN A 224 4.74 33.04 24.79
N ALA A 225 5.43 33.04 25.94
CA ALA A 225 6.53 32.13 26.23
C ALA A 225 6.07 30.67 26.34
N GLU A 226 4.89 30.44 26.93
CA GLU A 226 4.31 29.09 27.02
C GLU A 226 3.93 28.53 25.65
N ILE A 227 3.28 29.33 24.80
CA ILE A 227 2.95 28.93 23.42
C ILE A 227 4.24 28.64 22.64
N ALA A 228 5.27 29.47 22.79
CA ALA A 228 6.56 29.27 22.14
C ALA A 228 7.22 27.95 22.56
N ARG A 229 7.16 27.58 23.86
CA ARG A 229 7.69 26.30 24.35
C ARG A 229 6.92 25.10 23.76
N LYS A 230 5.60 25.19 23.63
CA LYS A 230 4.78 24.15 22.99
C LYS A 230 5.14 23.98 21.52
N ASN A 231 5.21 25.09 20.77
CA ASN A 231 5.60 25.08 19.36
C ASN A 231 7.00 24.53 19.16
N LEU A 232 7.96 24.91 20.01
CA LEU A 232 9.31 24.36 19.99
C LEU A 232 9.29 22.84 20.21
N GLY A 233 8.48 22.34 21.16
CA GLY A 233 8.31 20.91 21.39
C GLY A 233 7.76 20.17 20.18
N VAL A 234 6.82 20.75 19.43
CA VAL A 234 6.31 20.18 18.17
C VAL A 234 7.41 20.16 17.10
N ILE A 235 8.13 21.26 16.92
CA ILE A 235 9.20 21.37 15.92
C ILE A 235 10.33 20.38 16.21
N MET A 236 10.72 20.23 17.47
CA MET A 236 11.73 19.23 17.88
C MET A 236 11.28 17.81 17.54
N LYS A 237 10.03 17.45 17.86
CA LYS A 237 9.48 16.15 17.46
C LYS A 237 9.52 15.95 15.95
N ARG A 238 9.14 16.98 15.18
CA ARG A 238 9.18 16.93 13.72
C ARG A 238 10.60 16.69 13.19
N LEU A 239 11.61 17.36 13.75
CA LEU A 239 13.02 17.16 13.38
C LEU A 239 13.51 15.75 13.73
N ASP A 240 13.17 15.23 14.91
CA ASP A 240 13.54 13.87 15.31
C ASP A 240 12.92 12.84 14.36
N LYS A 241 11.67 13.06 13.90
CA LYS A 241 11.02 12.19 12.92
C LYS A 241 11.67 12.24 11.55
N LEU A 242 12.12 13.41 11.08
CA LEU A 242 12.87 13.49 9.83
C LEU A 242 14.17 12.67 9.90
N LYS A 243 14.87 12.68 11.05
CA LYS A 243 16.06 11.84 11.28
C LYS A 243 15.72 10.36 11.33
N GLU A 244 14.62 9.98 11.97
CA GLU A 244 14.15 8.58 12.00
C GLU A 244 13.85 8.06 10.59
N ILE A 245 13.17 8.86 9.75
CA ILE A 245 12.87 8.52 8.36
C ILE A 245 14.18 8.33 7.56
N GLN A 246 15.14 9.23 7.71
CA GLN A 246 16.45 9.11 7.05
C GLN A 246 17.19 7.83 7.46
N ARG A 247 17.19 7.51 8.76
CA ARG A 247 17.80 6.28 9.27
C ARG A 247 17.09 5.04 8.73
N TYR A 248 15.76 5.05 8.68
CA TYR A 248 14.99 3.96 8.10
C TYR A 248 15.36 3.76 6.62
N LEU A 249 15.38 4.84 5.83
CA LEU A 249 15.73 4.77 4.41
C LEU A 249 17.12 4.14 4.19
N MET A 250 18.13 4.57 4.96
CA MET A 250 19.47 3.99 4.87
C MET A 250 19.47 2.48 5.10
N VAL A 251 18.80 2.01 6.16
CA VAL A 251 18.77 0.59 6.50
C VAL A 251 17.93 -0.22 5.51
N ALA A 252 16.75 0.29 5.15
CA ALA A 252 15.85 -0.36 4.20
C ALA A 252 16.48 -0.52 2.82
N ARG A 253 17.15 0.51 2.30
CA ARG A 253 17.90 0.43 1.03
C ARG A 253 19.00 -0.63 1.09
N GLY A 254 19.76 -0.70 2.19
CA GLY A 254 20.76 -1.76 2.38
C GLY A 254 20.15 -3.17 2.44
N GLN A 255 18.97 -3.33 3.04
CA GLN A 255 18.26 -4.61 3.04
C GLN A 255 17.73 -4.99 1.65
N LEU A 256 17.28 -4.04 0.84
CA LEU A 256 16.92 -4.30 -0.57
C LEU A 256 18.14 -4.83 -1.34
N ASP A 257 19.29 -4.19 -1.20
CA ASP A 257 20.54 -4.63 -1.85
C ASP A 257 20.95 -6.03 -1.37
N LEU A 258 20.78 -6.31 -0.08
CA LEU A 258 21.07 -7.62 0.49
C LEU A 258 20.17 -8.71 -0.13
N ILE A 259 18.87 -8.48 -0.23
CA ILE A 259 17.92 -9.42 -0.85
C ILE A 259 18.32 -9.71 -2.30
N GLU A 260 18.66 -8.69 -3.09
CA GLU A 260 19.07 -8.87 -4.48
C GLU A 260 20.32 -9.75 -4.60
N ASN A 261 21.35 -9.47 -3.78
CA ASN A 261 22.58 -10.27 -3.76
C ASN A 261 22.31 -11.71 -3.31
N SER A 262 21.42 -11.90 -2.33
CA SER A 262 21.03 -13.23 -1.87
C SER A 262 20.31 -14.02 -2.96
N PHE A 263 19.44 -13.40 -3.76
CA PHE A 263 18.82 -14.07 -4.91
C PHE A 263 19.86 -14.50 -5.96
N GLN A 264 20.88 -13.67 -6.19
CA GLN A 264 21.96 -14.02 -7.09
C GLN A 264 22.77 -15.22 -6.56
N LEU A 265 23.07 -15.24 -5.27
CA LEU A 265 23.73 -16.38 -4.62
C LEU A 265 22.89 -17.66 -4.73
N ILE A 266 21.57 -17.59 -4.51
CA ILE A 266 20.67 -18.75 -4.63
C ILE A 266 20.73 -19.35 -6.05
N ALA A 267 20.67 -18.50 -7.07
CA ALA A 267 20.78 -18.94 -8.46
C ALA A 267 22.11 -19.67 -8.71
N ASP A 268 23.22 -19.08 -8.27
CA ASP A 268 24.56 -19.69 -8.40
C ASP A 268 24.67 -21.03 -7.66
N GLN A 269 24.08 -21.15 -6.46
CA GLN A 269 24.09 -22.37 -5.65
C GLN A 269 23.26 -23.51 -6.25
N ILE A 270 22.12 -23.18 -6.88
CA ILE A 270 21.32 -24.17 -7.63
C ILE A 270 22.13 -24.70 -8.82
N VAL A 271 22.79 -23.81 -9.58
CA VAL A 271 23.60 -24.21 -10.75
C VAL A 271 24.80 -25.05 -10.32
N THR A 272 25.45 -24.71 -9.21
CA THR A 272 26.63 -25.41 -8.69
C THR A 272 26.32 -26.66 -7.86
N MET A 273 25.03 -27.03 -7.70
CA MET A 273 24.56 -28.19 -6.93
C MET A 273 25.03 -28.19 -5.45
N GLN A 274 25.11 -27.01 -4.81
CA GLN A 274 25.54 -26.89 -3.40
C GLN A 274 24.41 -27.19 -2.40
N SER A 275 24.71 -27.72 -1.22
CA SER A 275 23.69 -28.28 -0.31
C SER A 275 22.59 -27.28 0.09
N PRO A 276 21.29 -27.64 0.05
CA PRO A 276 20.17 -26.73 0.35
C PRO A 276 20.08 -26.21 1.80
N GLN A 277 20.86 -26.75 2.74
CA GLN A 277 20.76 -26.40 4.16
C GLN A 277 21.35 -25.02 4.47
N GLU A 278 22.38 -24.58 3.74
CA GLU A 278 22.98 -23.25 3.92
C GLU A 278 22.04 -22.13 3.46
N LEU A 279 21.22 -22.43 2.44
CA LEU A 279 20.19 -21.54 1.89
C LEU A 279 19.10 -21.22 2.91
N THR A 280 18.67 -22.23 3.68
CA THR A 280 17.60 -22.08 4.68
C THR A 280 17.94 -21.04 5.73
N GLY A 281 19.13 -21.12 6.31
CA GLY A 281 19.55 -20.19 7.37
C GLY A 281 19.62 -18.75 6.88
N GLN A 282 20.16 -18.54 5.67
CA GLN A 282 20.28 -17.21 5.08
C GLN A 282 18.90 -16.59 4.77
N LEU A 283 17.99 -17.37 4.17
CA LEU A 283 16.64 -16.88 3.86
C LEU A 283 15.84 -16.52 5.11
N ASP A 284 15.96 -17.31 6.19
CA ASP A 284 15.28 -17.02 7.45
C ASP A 284 15.83 -15.74 8.11
N GLU A 285 17.16 -15.56 8.13
CA GLU A 285 17.78 -14.32 8.62
C GLU A 285 17.33 -13.08 7.83
N LEU A 286 17.18 -13.21 6.50
CA LEU A 286 16.68 -12.13 5.65
C LEU A 286 15.23 -11.79 5.95
N ILE A 287 14.38 -12.81 6.10
CA ILE A 287 12.96 -12.60 6.40
C ILE A 287 12.81 -11.91 7.76
N ASP A 288 13.54 -12.36 8.78
CA ASP A 288 13.52 -11.77 10.12
C ASP A 288 14.05 -10.32 10.10
N GLY A 289 15.14 -10.08 9.36
CA GLY A 289 15.70 -8.74 9.17
C GLY A 289 14.70 -7.78 8.53
N VAL A 290 14.04 -8.21 7.45
CA VAL A 290 13.04 -7.40 6.74
C VAL A 290 11.81 -7.15 7.61
N GLU A 291 11.33 -8.14 8.36
CA GLU A 291 10.17 -7.97 9.24
C GLU A 291 10.45 -6.98 10.38
N SER A 292 11.65 -7.03 10.96
CA SER A 292 12.11 -6.05 11.97
C SER A 292 12.11 -4.62 11.42
N ILE A 293 12.55 -4.44 10.17
CA ILE A 293 12.54 -3.14 9.50
C ILE A 293 11.12 -2.69 9.16
N LYS A 294 10.25 -3.58 8.68
CA LYS A 294 8.84 -3.27 8.43
C LYS A 294 8.12 -2.85 9.72
N GLN A 295 8.39 -3.52 10.84
CA GLN A 295 7.82 -3.16 12.13
C GLN A 295 8.28 -1.76 12.58
N THR A 296 9.56 -1.44 12.39
CA THR A 296 10.11 -0.09 12.64
C THR A 296 9.46 0.97 11.76
N ALA A 297 9.18 0.65 10.49
CA ALA A 297 8.47 1.53 9.56
C ALA A 297 7.04 1.80 10.03
N ALA A 298 6.32 0.74 10.40
CA ALA A 298 4.94 0.81 10.86
C ALA A 298 4.82 1.63 12.16
N ASP A 299 5.77 1.49 13.08
CA ASP A 299 5.82 2.30 14.29
C ASP A 299 6.11 3.78 13.99
N THR A 300 6.98 4.05 13.02
CA THR A 300 7.22 5.42 12.53
C THR A 300 5.96 6.01 11.91
N GLU A 301 5.25 5.26 11.08
CA GLU A 301 4.01 5.68 10.42
C GLU A 301 2.86 5.91 11.40
N ARG A 302 2.71 5.03 12.41
CA ARG A 302 1.77 5.21 13.53
C ARG A 302 2.05 6.47 14.34
N LEU A 303 3.29 6.95 14.37
CA LEU A 303 3.65 8.21 15.01
C LEU A 303 3.46 9.42 14.09
N LEU A 304 3.52 9.24 12.76
CA LEU A 304 3.22 10.29 11.78
C LEU A 304 1.72 10.59 11.70
N ASN A 305 0.86 9.57 11.74
CA ASN A 305 -0.60 9.72 11.67
C ASN A 305 -1.22 10.63 12.76
N PRO A 306 -0.83 10.57 14.06
CA PRO A 306 -1.33 11.46 15.10
C PRO A 306 -0.76 12.89 15.03
N LEU A 307 0.36 13.11 14.32
CA LEU A 307 0.94 14.44 14.12
C LEU A 307 0.27 15.19 12.94
N GLY A 308 -0.34 14.47 11.99
CA GLY A 308 -1.13 15.06 10.91
C GLY A 308 -2.61 15.32 11.25
N ALA A 309 -3.11 14.82 12.39
CA ALA A 309 -4.54 14.85 12.74
C ALA A 309 -4.91 15.76 13.94
N ARG A 310 -3.98 16.57 14.46
CA ARG A 310 -4.24 17.42 15.66
C ARG A 310 -3.85 18.89 15.53
N GLU A 311 -3.22 19.32 14.45
CA GLU A 311 -3.00 20.74 14.19
C GLU A 311 -3.99 21.17 13.10
N PHE A 312 -5.17 21.64 13.51
CA PHE A 312 -6.02 22.67 12.88
C PHE A 312 -7.43 22.63 13.54
N GLU A 313 -7.48 22.62 14.87
CA GLU A 313 -8.62 23.16 15.60
C GLU A 313 -8.17 24.45 16.28
N LEU A 314 -8.29 25.57 15.57
CA LEU A 314 -8.46 26.93 16.08
C LEU A 314 -9.12 27.78 14.99
#